data_AF-A0A7W0L4P3-F1
#
_entry.id   AF-A0A7W0L4P3-F1
#
_cell.length_a   1.000
_cell.length_b   1.000
_cell.length_c   1.000
_cell.angle_alpha   90.00
_cell.angle_beta   90.00
_cell.angle_gamma   90.00
#
_symmetry.space_group_name_H-M   'P 1'
#
loop_
_entity.id
_entity.type
_entity.pdbx_description
1 polymer ?
#
loop_
_entity_poly.entity_id
_entity_poly.type
_entity_poly.pdbx_seq_one_letter_code
_entity_poly.pdbx_strand_id
1 'polypeptide(L)'
;WMVLTFVLENAFTLPPEALRAATQLMGAPLWFLGVYLLVVTVTPVMVSLHERFRARAVVGLALAAAAIDFARLALEVPVIGVLNFAVVWLFVHQLGFFCADGTFNRMGRAAFGTMAGAGFGALVALTNIGVYSRSMVGVNDDMVGNNAPPSVCICALALAMVGVAMLLRPTASRLLTDRRIWALTIGVNTIIMTAYLWHLSAMVLGVLIMYPLGFPQPVTGTLAWWTLRPVWLASLTVFLVPFLIALGRFERPRSGRPSIRRNAAPVAAQSKENHHA
;
A
#
# COMPACT_ATOMS: atom_id res chain seq x y z
N TRP A 1 -7.87 12.87 14.23
CA TRP A 1 -6.58 13.01 14.94
C TRP A 1 -6.51 14.16 15.93
N MET A 2 -7.07 15.36 15.68
CA MET A 2 -7.05 16.46 16.67
C MET A 2 -7.53 16.05 18.07
N VAL A 3 -8.65 15.33 18.15
CA VAL A 3 -9.17 14.77 19.43
C VAL A 3 -8.17 13.82 20.08
N LEU A 4 -7.50 12.97 19.30
CA LEU A 4 -6.52 12.01 19.81
C LEU A 4 -5.27 12.73 20.31
N THR A 5 -4.78 13.75 19.60
CA THR A 5 -3.68 14.60 20.05
C THR A 5 -4.03 15.32 21.35
N PHE A 6 -5.26 15.87 21.45
CA PHE A 6 -5.74 16.48 22.69
C PHE A 6 -5.79 15.48 23.85
N VAL A 7 -6.27 14.26 23.61
CA VAL A 7 -6.25 13.18 24.62
C VAL A 7 -4.82 12.83 25.00
N LEU A 8 -3.88 12.73 24.06
CA LEU A 8 -2.48 12.43 24.35
C LEU A 8 -1.83 13.52 25.22
N GLU A 9 -2.12 14.79 24.93
CA GLU A 9 -1.60 15.94 25.67
C GLU A 9 -2.13 16.02 27.11
N ASN A 10 -3.40 15.66 27.32
CA ASN A 10 -4.05 15.80 28.64
C ASN A 10 -4.00 14.52 29.49
N ALA A 11 -3.99 13.34 28.88
CA ALA A 11 -3.98 12.06 29.59
C ALA A 11 -2.56 11.53 29.84
N PHE A 12 -1.56 12.00 29.10
CA PHE A 12 -0.17 11.56 29.25
C PHE A 12 0.76 12.77 29.37
N THR A 13 1.66 12.73 30.35
CA THR A 13 2.71 13.74 30.54
C THR A 13 3.84 13.52 29.55
N LEU A 14 3.56 13.83 28.28
CA LEU A 14 4.53 13.67 27.18
C LEU A 14 5.38 14.94 27.02
N PRO A 15 6.71 14.80 26.81
CA PRO A 15 7.54 15.88 26.30
C PRO A 15 6.97 16.42 24.97
N PRO A 16 7.07 17.74 24.69
CA PRO A 16 6.53 18.33 23.45
C PRO A 16 7.04 17.68 22.16
N GLU A 17 8.29 17.21 22.19
CA GLU A 17 8.92 16.46 21.09
C GLU A 17 8.26 15.09 20.85
N ALA A 18 7.91 14.36 21.92
CA ALA A 18 7.22 13.08 21.83
C ALA A 18 5.79 13.26 21.30
N LEU A 19 5.08 14.31 21.74
CA LEU A 19 3.75 14.64 21.23
C LEU A 19 3.79 15.02 19.73
N ARG A 20 4.81 15.76 19.31
CA ARG A 20 5.03 16.11 17.90
C ARG A 20 5.31 14.87 17.06
N ALA A 21 6.22 14.01 17.51
CA ALA A 21 6.55 12.75 16.84
C ALA A 21 5.32 11.84 16.72
N ALA A 22 4.54 11.69 17.80
CA ALA A 22 3.29 10.94 17.79
C ALA A 22 2.29 11.51 16.77
N THR A 23 2.10 12.83 16.76
CA THR A 23 1.18 13.48 15.81
C THR A 23 1.63 13.31 14.36
N GLN A 24 2.92 13.47 14.08
CA GLN A 24 3.48 13.23 12.75
C GLN A 24 3.30 11.77 12.31
N LEU A 25 3.56 10.81 13.20
CA LEU A 25 3.43 9.38 12.92
C LEU A 25 1.98 8.99 12.65
N MET A 26 1.03 9.53 13.43
CA MET A 26 -0.40 9.30 13.22
C MET A 26 -0.87 9.88 11.88
N GLY A 27 -0.34 11.04 11.47
CA GLY A 27 -0.66 11.69 10.19
C GLY A 27 0.06 11.10 8.98
N ALA A 28 1.13 10.33 9.19
CA ALA A 28 1.97 9.78 8.13
C ALA A 28 1.18 9.05 7.02
N PRO A 29 0.13 8.26 7.28
CA PRO A 29 -0.59 7.55 6.21
C PRO A 29 -1.22 8.47 5.15
N LEU A 30 -1.40 9.78 5.41
CA LEU A 30 -1.97 10.70 4.44
C LEU A 30 -1.11 10.94 3.20
N TRP A 31 0.21 10.79 3.27
CA TRP A 31 1.05 11.02 2.09
C TRP A 31 0.68 10.05 0.95
N PHE A 32 0.27 8.83 1.31
CA PHE A 32 -0.20 7.83 0.35
C PHE A 32 -1.43 8.30 -0.41
N LEU A 33 -2.35 9.05 0.22
CA LEU A 33 -3.51 9.61 -0.47
C LEU A 33 -3.08 10.62 -1.54
N GLY A 34 -2.09 11.45 -1.24
CA GLY A 34 -1.52 12.39 -2.23
C GLY A 34 -0.92 11.66 -3.43
N VAL A 35 -0.14 10.61 -3.18
CA VAL A 35 0.43 9.77 -4.24
C VAL A 35 -0.66 8.99 -4.99
N TYR A 36 -1.68 8.48 -4.30
CA TYR A 36 -2.80 7.78 -4.93
C TYR A 36 -3.54 8.69 -5.90
N LEU A 37 -3.87 9.92 -5.49
CA LEU A 37 -4.49 10.91 -6.36
C LEU A 37 -3.62 11.21 -7.58
N LEU A 38 -2.32 11.43 -7.38
CA LEU A 38 -1.36 11.65 -8.47
C LEU A 38 -1.38 10.48 -9.46
N VAL A 39 -1.25 9.24 -8.99
CA VAL A 39 -1.25 8.04 -9.83
C VAL A 39 -2.57 7.94 -10.60
N VAL A 40 -3.71 8.12 -9.92
CA VAL A 40 -5.04 8.10 -10.56
C VAL A 40 -5.14 9.17 -11.66
N THR A 41 -4.72 10.40 -11.39
CA THR A 41 -4.76 11.51 -12.36
C THR A 41 -3.87 11.23 -13.58
N VAL A 42 -2.70 10.61 -13.40
CA VAL A 42 -1.75 10.33 -14.49
C VAL A 42 -2.01 8.99 -15.19
N THR A 43 -2.93 8.16 -14.66
CA THR A 43 -3.36 6.87 -15.24
C THR A 43 -3.56 6.89 -16.76
N PRO A 44 -4.33 7.82 -17.39
CA PRO A 44 -4.53 7.80 -18.84
C PRO A 44 -3.21 7.93 -19.63
N VAL A 45 -2.28 8.76 -19.13
CA VAL A 45 -0.94 8.88 -19.72
C VAL A 45 -0.17 7.58 -19.54
N MET A 46 -0.22 6.98 -18.36
CA MET A 46 0.47 5.71 -18.07
C MET A 46 -0.08 4.53 -18.86
N VAL A 47 -1.37 4.48 -19.14
CA VAL A 47 -1.98 3.48 -20.02
C VAL A 47 -1.45 3.65 -21.43
N SER A 48 -1.44 4.88 -21.96
CA SER A 48 -0.89 5.14 -23.29
C SER A 48 0.60 4.78 -23.40
N LEU A 49 1.36 5.01 -22.32
CA LEU A 49 2.77 4.65 -22.23
C LEU A 49 2.95 3.14 -22.17
N HIS A 50 2.08 2.45 -21.42
CA HIS A 50 2.08 0.99 -21.29
C HIS A 50 1.80 0.33 -22.65
N GLU A 51 0.77 0.76 -23.36
CA GLU A 51 0.40 0.19 -24.67
C GLU A 51 1.51 0.39 -25.72
N ARG A 52 2.19 1.54 -25.71
CA ARG A 52 3.25 1.87 -26.68
C ARG A 52 4.60 1.24 -26.37
N PHE A 53 5.02 1.26 -25.10
CA PHE A 53 6.39 0.94 -24.70
C PHE A 53 6.52 -0.30 -23.81
N ARG A 54 5.43 -0.75 -23.18
CA ARG A 54 5.34 -1.95 -22.32
C ARG A 54 6.53 -2.03 -21.36
N ALA A 55 7.38 -3.05 -21.48
CA ALA A 55 8.51 -3.28 -20.59
C ALA A 55 9.51 -2.12 -20.57
N ARG A 56 9.65 -1.38 -21.68
CA ARG A 56 10.55 -0.21 -21.74
C ARG A 56 10.08 0.92 -20.82
N ALA A 57 8.77 1.06 -20.60
CA ALA A 57 8.24 2.04 -19.65
C ALA A 57 8.66 1.71 -18.22
N VAL A 58 8.59 0.43 -17.83
CA VAL A 58 9.00 -0.05 -16.50
C VAL A 58 10.50 0.16 -16.29
N VAL A 59 11.31 -0.24 -17.27
CA VAL A 59 12.77 -0.04 -17.22
C VAL A 59 13.11 1.45 -17.15
N GLY A 60 12.44 2.29 -17.96
CA GLY A 60 12.63 3.74 -17.94
C GLY A 60 12.32 4.36 -16.57
N LEU A 61 11.22 3.95 -15.93
CA LEU A 61 10.87 4.41 -14.58
C LEU A 61 11.85 3.91 -13.52
N ALA A 62 12.33 2.68 -13.62
CA ALA A 62 13.35 2.14 -12.71
C ALA A 62 14.68 2.91 -12.84
N LEU A 63 15.11 3.19 -14.07
CA LEU A 63 16.31 3.98 -14.34
C LEU A 63 16.15 5.43 -13.86
N ALA A 64 14.98 6.03 -14.09
CA ALA A 64 14.67 7.37 -13.57
C ALA A 64 14.71 7.42 -12.04
N ALA A 65 14.14 6.41 -11.36
CA ALA A 65 14.18 6.33 -9.90
C ALA A 65 15.62 6.23 -9.37
N ALA A 66 16.44 5.39 -10.01
CA ALA A 66 17.86 5.24 -9.68
C ALA A 66 18.66 6.52 -9.95
N ALA A 67 18.37 7.22 -11.05
CA ALA A 67 19.02 8.50 -11.39
C ALA A 67 18.65 9.61 -10.40
N ILE A 68 17.38 9.68 -9.98
CA ILE A 68 16.91 10.64 -8.97
C ILE A 68 17.55 10.35 -7.61
N ASP A 69 17.62 9.09 -7.20
CA ASP A 69 18.30 8.70 -5.97
C ASP A 69 19.80 9.05 -6.02
N PHE A 70 20.47 8.71 -7.12
CA PHE A 70 21.87 9.06 -7.31
C PHE A 70 22.09 10.57 -7.27
N ALA A 71 21.26 11.36 -7.96
CA ALA A 71 21.36 12.81 -7.97
C ALA A 71 21.10 13.42 -6.58
N ARG A 72 20.10 12.91 -5.84
CA ARG A 72 19.82 13.32 -4.46
C ARG A 72 21.04 13.09 -3.56
N LEU A 73 21.69 11.94 -3.69
CA LEU A 73 22.84 11.56 -2.87
C LEU A 73 24.11 12.30 -3.28
N ALA A 74 24.38 12.43 -4.59
CA ALA A 74 25.59 13.04 -5.11
C ALA A 74 25.59 14.58 -5.02
N LEU A 75 24.42 15.21 -5.16
CA LEU A 75 24.27 16.67 -5.07
C LEU A 75 23.93 17.14 -3.66
N GLU A 76 23.68 16.21 -2.73
CA GLU A 76 23.24 16.50 -1.36
C GLU A 76 22.02 17.45 -1.31
N VAL A 77 21.13 17.36 -2.29
CA VAL A 77 19.87 18.14 -2.36
C VAL A 77 18.70 17.20 -2.07
N PRO A 78 18.21 17.13 -0.81
CA PRO A 78 17.16 16.18 -0.42
C PRO A 78 15.85 16.37 -1.19
N VAL A 79 15.58 17.60 -1.64
CA VAL A 79 14.36 17.98 -2.36
C VAL A 79 14.21 17.23 -3.70
N ILE A 80 15.33 16.87 -4.34
CA ILE A 80 15.30 16.08 -5.59
C ILE A 80 14.62 14.72 -5.36
N GLY A 81 14.81 14.14 -4.18
CA GLY A 81 14.19 12.86 -3.81
C GLY A 81 12.67 12.90 -3.83
N VAL A 82 12.04 14.07 -3.70
CA VAL A 82 10.57 14.20 -3.76
C VAL A 82 10.02 13.68 -5.10
N LEU A 83 10.78 13.78 -6.19
CA LEU A 83 10.38 13.24 -7.49
C LEU A 83 10.15 11.72 -7.45
N ASN A 84 10.83 11.00 -6.57
CA ASN A 84 10.63 9.56 -6.42
C ASN A 84 9.27 9.19 -5.82
N PHE A 85 8.55 10.12 -5.15
CA PHE A 85 7.14 9.89 -4.82
C PHE A 85 6.26 9.72 -6.06
N ALA A 86 6.63 10.30 -7.20
CA ALA A 86 5.94 10.03 -8.45
C ALA A 86 6.53 8.77 -9.10
N VAL A 87 7.84 8.79 -9.37
CA VAL A 87 8.47 7.80 -10.27
C VAL A 87 8.40 6.37 -9.73
N VAL A 88 8.70 6.15 -8.45
CA VAL A 88 8.69 4.81 -7.85
C VAL A 88 7.28 4.25 -7.81
N TRP A 89 6.29 5.05 -7.45
CA TRP A 89 4.90 4.59 -7.40
C TRP A 89 4.30 4.37 -8.79
N LEU A 90 4.69 5.17 -9.78
CA LEU A 90 4.35 4.93 -11.19
C LEU A 90 5.02 3.65 -11.71
N PHE A 91 6.24 3.32 -11.27
CA PHE A 91 6.89 2.04 -11.56
C PHE A 91 6.04 0.87 -11.01
N VAL A 92 5.64 0.93 -9.74
CA VAL A 92 4.79 -0.11 -9.13
C VAL A 92 3.44 -0.20 -9.86
N HIS A 93 2.86 0.95 -10.22
CA HIS A 93 1.61 1.01 -10.98
C HIS A 93 1.73 0.35 -12.36
N GLN A 94 2.85 0.54 -13.06
CA GLN A 94 3.12 -0.13 -14.33
C GLN A 94 3.18 -1.65 -14.20
N LEU A 95 3.75 -2.19 -13.12
CA LEU A 95 3.71 -3.64 -12.84
C LEU A 95 2.26 -4.14 -12.72
N GLY A 96 1.37 -3.32 -12.16
CA GLY A 96 -0.07 -3.60 -12.10
C GLY A 96 -0.73 -3.75 -13.47
N PHE A 97 -0.33 -2.94 -14.47
CA PHE A 97 -0.87 -3.07 -15.82
C PHE A 97 -0.53 -4.39 -16.49
N PHE A 98 0.66 -4.94 -16.28
CA PHE A 98 1.02 -6.28 -16.78
C PHE A 98 0.18 -7.41 -16.15
N CYS A 99 -0.34 -7.17 -14.94
CA CYS A 99 -1.30 -8.07 -14.34
C CYS A 99 -2.70 -7.92 -14.96
N ALA A 100 -3.11 -6.68 -15.24
CA ALA A 100 -4.44 -6.36 -15.76
C ALA A 100 -4.61 -6.72 -17.25
N ASP A 101 -3.60 -6.51 -18.08
CA ASP A 101 -3.60 -6.81 -19.52
C ASP A 101 -3.42 -8.32 -19.82
N GLY A 102 -3.21 -9.12 -18.77
CA GLY A 102 -2.99 -10.56 -18.85
C GLY A 102 -1.60 -10.96 -19.33
N THR A 103 -0.63 -10.05 -19.46
CA THR A 103 0.75 -10.39 -19.80
C THR A 103 1.35 -11.35 -18.76
N PHE A 104 1.12 -11.09 -17.48
CA PHE A 104 1.54 -12.01 -16.41
C PHE A 104 0.86 -13.38 -16.52
N ASN A 105 -0.38 -13.49 -17.02
CA ASN A 105 -1.01 -14.81 -17.22
C ASN A 105 -0.30 -15.65 -18.30
N ARG A 106 0.43 -15.02 -19.22
CA ARG A 106 1.21 -15.70 -20.27
C ARG A 106 2.62 -16.05 -19.81
N MET A 107 3.07 -15.50 -18.68
CA MET A 107 4.40 -15.76 -18.11
C MET A 107 4.38 -17.03 -17.26
N GLY A 108 5.45 -17.82 -17.38
CA GLY A 108 5.62 -19.04 -16.59
C GLY A 108 6.08 -18.77 -15.16
N ARG A 109 5.94 -19.78 -14.28
CA ARG A 109 6.42 -19.73 -12.88
C ARG A 109 7.90 -19.35 -12.77
N ALA A 110 8.72 -19.77 -13.73
CA ALA A 110 10.14 -19.42 -13.77
C ALA A 110 10.35 -17.90 -13.85
N ALA A 111 9.57 -17.18 -14.64
CA ALA A 111 9.69 -15.73 -14.77
C ALA A 111 9.27 -15.00 -13.48
N PHE A 112 8.26 -15.49 -12.77
CA PHE A 112 7.92 -14.94 -11.46
C PHE A 112 8.95 -15.27 -10.39
N GLY A 113 9.56 -16.46 -10.47
CA GLY A 113 10.71 -16.83 -9.64
C GLY A 113 11.91 -15.93 -9.88
N THR A 114 12.22 -15.58 -11.13
CA THR A 114 13.29 -14.63 -11.44
C THR A 114 12.95 -13.22 -10.98
N MET A 115 11.71 -12.74 -11.14
CA MET A 115 11.29 -11.45 -10.58
C MET A 115 11.44 -11.42 -9.05
N ALA A 116 10.96 -12.46 -8.37
CA ALA A 116 11.07 -12.60 -6.92
C ALA A 116 12.53 -12.59 -6.46
N GLY A 117 13.35 -13.47 -7.06
CA GLY A 117 14.76 -13.64 -6.72
C GLY A 117 15.61 -12.42 -7.08
N ALA A 118 15.41 -11.82 -8.25
CA ALA A 118 16.16 -10.64 -8.67
C ALA A 118 15.77 -9.40 -7.84
N GLY A 119 14.48 -9.18 -7.59
CA GLY A 119 14.02 -8.08 -6.72
C GLY A 119 14.56 -8.22 -5.30
N PHE A 120 14.48 -9.43 -4.73
CA PHE A 120 15.00 -9.69 -3.39
C PHE A 120 16.53 -9.59 -3.32
N GLY A 121 17.24 -10.16 -4.29
CA GLY A 121 18.69 -10.07 -4.39
C GLY A 121 19.19 -8.63 -4.54
N ALA A 122 18.53 -7.84 -5.39
CA ALA A 122 18.83 -6.41 -5.53
C ALA A 122 18.56 -5.64 -4.22
N LEU A 123 17.46 -5.94 -3.53
CA LEU A 123 17.17 -5.33 -2.23
C LEU A 123 18.22 -5.66 -1.17
N VAL A 124 18.66 -6.92 -1.09
CA VAL A 124 19.74 -7.35 -0.19
C VAL A 124 21.04 -6.64 -0.53
N ALA A 125 21.40 -6.54 -1.81
CA ALA A 125 22.59 -5.81 -2.23
C ALA A 125 22.51 -4.33 -1.82
N LEU A 126 21.43 -3.63 -2.19
CA LEU A 126 21.24 -2.20 -1.92
C LEU A 126 21.22 -1.87 -0.42
N THR A 127 20.70 -2.76 0.42
CA THR A 127 20.65 -2.53 1.88
C THR A 127 21.93 -2.95 2.62
N ASN A 128 22.91 -3.54 1.92
CA ASN A 128 24.20 -3.94 2.49
C ASN A 128 25.40 -3.16 1.94
N ILE A 129 25.22 -2.28 0.93
CA ILE A 129 26.26 -1.36 0.46
C ILE A 129 26.54 -0.19 1.42
N GLY A 130 25.78 -0.05 2.52
CA GLY A 130 26.00 0.99 3.53
C GLY A 130 25.37 2.36 3.21
N VAL A 131 24.61 2.48 2.12
CA VAL A 131 23.93 3.73 1.74
C VAL A 131 22.47 3.75 2.21
N TYR A 132 21.73 2.68 1.93
CA TYR A 132 20.31 2.57 2.23
C TYR A 132 20.07 1.83 3.53
N SER A 133 19.15 2.35 4.34
CA SER A 133 18.67 1.70 5.57
C SER A 133 18.19 0.27 5.28
N ARG A 134 18.46 -0.66 6.21
CA ARG A 134 17.84 -2.00 6.17
C ARG A 134 16.34 -1.91 6.50
N SER A 135 15.95 -0.89 7.25
CA SER A 135 14.55 -0.59 7.52
C SER A 135 13.90 0.05 6.29
N MET A 136 12.92 -0.64 5.72
CA MET A 136 12.13 -0.09 4.62
C MET A 136 11.15 1.01 5.07
N VAL A 137 10.93 1.15 6.38
CA VAL A 137 9.99 2.10 6.98
C VAL A 137 10.71 3.27 7.66
N GLY A 138 12.06 3.25 7.68
CA GLY A 138 12.87 4.31 8.28
C GLY A 138 12.80 4.27 9.81
N VAL A 139 13.55 3.36 10.43
CA VAL A 139 13.59 3.22 11.89
C VAL A 139 15.05 3.27 12.35
N ASN A 140 15.44 4.42 12.90
CA ASN A 140 16.61 4.63 13.76
C ASN A 140 17.91 3.91 13.33
N ASP A 141 18.25 3.95 12.06
CA ASP A 141 19.63 3.86 11.62
C ASP A 141 19.99 5.22 10.99
N ASP A 142 21.23 5.71 11.18
CA ASP A 142 21.70 7.00 10.61
C ASP A 142 21.82 6.95 9.06
N MET A 143 21.08 6.04 8.43
CA MET A 143 21.09 5.71 7.02
C MET A 143 19.91 6.34 6.29
N VAL A 144 19.99 6.38 4.97
CA VAL A 144 18.92 6.97 4.14
C VAL A 144 17.67 6.09 4.23
N GLY A 145 16.59 6.65 4.78
CA GLY A 145 15.26 6.01 4.82
C GLY A 145 14.70 5.76 3.41
N ASN A 146 13.96 4.67 3.26
CA ASN A 146 13.52 4.17 1.95
C ASN A 146 12.06 4.49 1.59
N ASN A 147 11.25 5.01 2.51
CA ASN A 147 9.81 5.22 2.30
C ASN A 147 9.40 6.67 2.06
N ALA A 148 10.16 7.64 2.58
CA ALA A 148 9.81 9.06 2.52
C ALA A 148 11.07 9.94 2.45
N PRO A 149 11.60 10.24 1.25
CA PRO A 149 11.08 9.84 -0.06
C PRO A 149 11.39 8.38 -0.44
N PRO A 150 10.58 7.74 -1.31
CA PRO A 150 10.83 6.40 -1.81
C PRO A 150 12.19 6.29 -2.50
N SER A 151 12.92 5.20 -2.26
CA SER A 151 14.17 4.89 -2.96
C SER A 151 13.99 3.76 -3.98
N VAL A 152 15.03 3.51 -4.77
CA VAL A 152 15.15 2.36 -5.68
C VAL A 152 15.02 1.03 -4.94
N CYS A 153 15.26 0.98 -3.62
CA CYS A 153 14.98 -0.19 -2.78
C CYS A 153 13.49 -0.57 -2.83
N ILE A 154 12.58 0.41 -2.92
CA ILE A 154 11.15 0.14 -3.03
C ILE A 154 10.81 -0.47 -4.40
N CYS A 155 11.49 -0.08 -5.48
CA CYS A 155 11.34 -0.74 -6.78
C CYS A 155 11.76 -2.22 -6.71
N ALA A 156 12.90 -2.50 -6.08
CA ALA A 156 13.41 -3.85 -5.87
C ALA A 156 12.46 -4.69 -5.00
N LEU A 157 11.99 -4.11 -3.89
CA LEU A 157 11.01 -4.73 -3.00
C LEU A 157 9.69 -5.01 -3.72
N ALA A 158 9.16 -4.06 -4.49
CA ALA A 158 7.91 -4.23 -5.23
C ALA A 158 8.04 -5.33 -6.28
N LEU A 159 9.16 -5.40 -6.99
CA LEU A 159 9.43 -6.48 -7.94
C LEU A 159 9.44 -7.84 -7.26
N ALA A 160 10.08 -7.93 -6.08
CA ALA A 160 10.11 -9.14 -5.28
C ALA A 160 8.70 -9.55 -4.84
N MET A 161 7.93 -8.62 -4.27
CA MET A 161 6.58 -8.85 -3.76
C MET A 161 5.61 -9.24 -4.88
N VAL A 162 5.68 -8.60 -6.06
CA VAL A 162 4.86 -8.94 -7.22
C VAL A 162 5.21 -10.34 -7.73
N GLY A 163 6.50 -10.69 -7.83
CA GLY A 163 6.93 -12.04 -8.21
C GLY A 163 6.39 -13.11 -7.26
N VAL A 164 6.52 -12.90 -5.94
CA VAL A 164 5.96 -13.79 -4.91
C VAL A 164 4.43 -13.87 -5.00
N ALA A 165 3.75 -12.74 -5.16
CA ALA A 165 2.29 -12.70 -5.28
C ALA A 165 1.81 -13.51 -6.50
N MET A 166 2.50 -13.40 -7.64
CA MET A 166 2.17 -14.17 -8.84
C MET A 166 2.48 -15.67 -8.69
N LEU A 167 3.51 -16.05 -7.94
CA LEU A 167 3.78 -17.45 -7.59
C LEU A 167 2.70 -18.06 -6.69
N LEU A 168 2.16 -17.25 -5.77
CA LEU A 168 1.09 -17.66 -4.84
C LEU A 168 -0.30 -17.58 -5.46
N ARG A 169 -0.46 -16.83 -6.56
CA ARG A 169 -1.75 -16.57 -7.22
C ARG A 169 -2.57 -17.84 -7.49
N PRO A 170 -2.02 -18.96 -8.03
CA PRO A 170 -2.82 -20.17 -8.27
C PRO A 170 -3.40 -20.76 -6.99
N THR A 171 -2.64 -20.77 -5.90
CA THR A 171 -3.09 -21.28 -4.59
C THR A 171 -4.13 -20.35 -3.98
N ALA A 172 -3.89 -19.04 -4.03
CA ALA A 172 -4.84 -18.03 -3.55
C ALA A 172 -6.17 -18.10 -4.32
N SER A 173 -6.13 -18.22 -5.65
CA SER A 173 -7.32 -18.36 -6.48
C SER A 173 -8.13 -19.61 -6.14
N ARG A 174 -7.48 -20.74 -5.81
CA ARG A 174 -8.18 -21.95 -5.37
C ARG A 174 -8.85 -21.78 -4.01
N LEU A 175 -8.17 -21.14 -3.06
CA LEU A 175 -8.73 -20.84 -1.73
C LEU A 175 -9.93 -19.90 -1.83
N LEU A 176 -9.88 -18.92 -2.73
CA LEU A 176 -10.96 -17.95 -2.92
C LEU A 176 -12.22 -18.52 -3.60
N THR A 177 -12.17 -19.77 -4.09
CA THR A 177 -13.38 -20.50 -4.51
C THR A 177 -14.27 -20.85 -3.32
N ASP A 178 -13.71 -20.95 -2.11
CA ASP A 178 -14.48 -21.15 -0.88
C ASP A 178 -15.24 -19.87 -0.50
N ARG A 179 -16.56 -19.99 -0.36
CA ARG A 179 -17.45 -18.87 -0.06
C ARG A 179 -17.12 -18.18 1.27
N ARG A 180 -16.63 -18.90 2.28
CA ARG A 180 -16.24 -18.35 3.59
C ARG A 180 -14.97 -17.52 3.45
N ILE A 181 -13.96 -18.03 2.74
CA ILE A 181 -12.70 -17.30 2.50
C ILE A 181 -12.96 -16.06 1.65
N TRP A 182 -13.79 -16.18 0.62
CA TRP A 182 -14.23 -15.03 -0.18
C TRP A 182 -14.98 -13.98 0.64
N ALA A 183 -15.95 -14.41 1.47
CA ALA A 183 -16.70 -13.50 2.34
C ALA A 183 -15.80 -12.81 3.36
N LEU A 184 -14.83 -13.52 3.95
CA LEU A 184 -13.83 -12.94 4.83
C LEU A 184 -13.00 -11.88 4.11
N THR A 185 -12.55 -12.18 2.88
CA THR A 185 -11.76 -11.24 2.07
C THR A 185 -12.54 -9.96 1.79
N ILE A 186 -13.81 -10.07 1.41
CA ILE A 186 -14.69 -8.91 1.23
C ILE A 186 -14.86 -8.15 2.56
N GLY A 187 -15.11 -8.86 3.66
CA GLY A 187 -15.32 -8.25 4.98
C GLY A 187 -14.08 -7.53 5.52
N VAL A 188 -12.87 -8.00 5.21
CA VAL A 188 -11.63 -7.28 5.52
C VAL A 188 -11.47 -6.08 4.59
N ASN A 189 -11.77 -6.23 3.30
CA ASN A 189 -11.65 -5.17 2.32
C ASN A 189 -12.59 -3.99 2.60
N THR A 190 -13.74 -4.21 3.25
CA THR A 190 -14.66 -3.12 3.62
C THR A 190 -14.14 -2.22 4.74
N ILE A 191 -13.16 -2.67 5.53
CA ILE A 191 -12.58 -1.91 6.65
C ILE A 191 -11.10 -1.57 6.44
N ILE A 192 -10.51 -1.96 5.30
CA ILE A 192 -9.07 -1.89 5.09
C ILE A 192 -8.56 -0.46 5.05
N MET A 193 -9.38 0.49 4.57
CA MET A 193 -9.04 1.91 4.56
C MET A 193 -9.06 2.50 5.97
N THR A 194 -10.07 2.18 6.81
CA THR A 194 -10.03 2.54 8.24
C THR A 194 -8.81 1.92 8.91
N ALA A 195 -8.56 0.63 8.72
CA ALA A 195 -7.41 -0.04 9.31
C ALA A 195 -6.10 0.66 8.91
N TYR A 196 -5.94 0.97 7.62
CA TYR A 196 -4.78 1.69 7.10
C TYR A 196 -4.60 3.07 7.73
N LEU A 197 -5.65 3.88 7.86
CA LEU A 197 -5.54 5.22 8.43
C LEU A 197 -5.27 5.21 9.94
N TRP A 198 -5.76 4.20 10.68
CA TRP A 198 -5.77 4.23 12.14
C TRP A 198 -4.76 3.29 12.82
N HIS A 199 -4.10 2.37 12.09
CA HIS A 199 -3.14 1.45 12.71
C HIS A 199 -1.95 2.14 13.39
N LEU A 200 -1.42 3.25 12.84
CA LEU A 200 -0.34 4.00 13.51
C LEU A 200 -0.84 4.73 14.76
N SER A 201 -2.10 5.18 14.77
CA SER A 201 -2.74 5.73 15.98
C SER A 201 -2.91 4.66 17.07
N ALA A 202 -3.36 3.46 16.68
CA ALA A 202 -3.45 2.32 17.57
C ALA A 202 -2.06 1.90 18.09
N MET A 203 -1.03 1.96 17.25
CA MET A 203 0.35 1.68 17.64
C MET A 203 0.88 2.69 18.65
N VAL A 204 0.66 3.99 18.45
CA VAL A 204 1.05 5.03 19.41
C VAL A 204 0.40 4.78 20.77
N LEU A 205 -0.91 4.51 20.80
CA LEU A 205 -1.61 4.18 22.05
C LEU A 205 -1.09 2.91 22.70
N GLY A 206 -0.87 1.86 21.91
CA GLY A 206 -0.35 0.59 22.41
C GLY A 206 1.04 0.74 23.02
N VAL A 207 1.95 1.45 22.36
CA VAL A 207 3.28 1.75 22.90
C VAL A 207 3.19 2.55 24.20
N LEU A 208 2.36 3.60 24.21
CA LEU A 208 2.24 4.50 25.35
C LEU A 208 1.62 3.85 26.59
N ILE A 209 0.77 2.84 26.41
CA ILE A 209 0.17 2.08 27.50
C ILE A 209 1.05 0.90 27.91
N MET A 210 1.60 0.15 26.96
CA MET A 210 2.31 -1.10 27.23
C MET A 210 3.73 -0.86 27.76
N TYR A 211 4.45 0.16 27.28
CA TYR A 211 5.84 0.39 27.73
C TYR A 211 5.95 0.76 29.21
N PRO A 212 5.11 1.66 29.77
CA PRO A 212 5.11 1.91 31.21
C PRO A 212 4.77 0.69 32.08
N LEU A 213 4.04 -0.28 31.52
CA LEU A 213 3.72 -1.55 32.17
C LEU A 213 4.87 -2.58 32.10
N GLY A 214 6.05 -2.19 31.58
CA GLY A 214 7.23 -3.03 31.53
C GLY A 214 7.23 -4.04 30.37
N PHE A 215 6.46 -3.80 29.30
CA PHE A 215 6.41 -4.73 28.18
C PHE A 215 7.79 -4.88 27.50
N PRO A 216 8.27 -6.11 27.24
CA PRO A 216 9.64 -6.35 26.83
C PRO A 216 9.96 -5.77 25.44
N GLN A 217 11.18 -5.24 25.31
CA GLN A 217 11.75 -4.71 24.06
C GLN A 217 12.99 -5.51 23.65
N PRO A 218 12.82 -6.77 23.22
CA PRO A 218 13.94 -7.60 22.79
C PRO A 218 14.65 -6.98 21.58
N VAL A 219 15.96 -7.18 21.51
CA VAL A 219 16.78 -6.71 20.39
C VAL A 219 16.25 -7.29 19.07
N THR A 220 16.13 -6.44 18.05
CA THR A 220 15.63 -6.83 16.73
C THR A 220 16.40 -8.02 16.16
N GLY A 221 15.67 -9.01 15.63
CA GLY A 221 16.25 -10.21 15.02
C GLY A 221 16.56 -11.35 15.99
N THR A 222 16.41 -11.15 17.31
CA THR A 222 16.56 -12.24 18.29
C THR A 222 15.36 -13.19 18.29
N LEU A 223 15.53 -14.41 18.84
CA LEU A 223 14.42 -15.34 19.02
C LEU A 223 13.31 -14.75 19.90
N ALA A 224 13.69 -14.07 20.99
CA ALA A 224 12.75 -13.39 21.89
C ALA A 224 11.93 -12.32 21.16
N TRP A 225 12.54 -11.63 20.19
CA TRP A 225 11.83 -10.68 19.34
C TRP A 225 10.79 -11.36 18.45
N TRP A 226 11.15 -12.48 17.82
CA TRP A 226 10.22 -13.24 16.97
C TRP A 226 9.06 -13.85 17.76
N THR A 227 9.31 -14.39 18.95
CA THR A 227 8.26 -14.98 19.81
C THR A 227 7.30 -13.92 20.35
N LEU A 228 7.76 -12.68 20.53
CA LEU A 228 6.91 -11.58 20.98
C LEU A 228 6.04 -10.98 19.85
N ARG A 229 6.35 -11.25 18.57
CA ARG A 229 5.62 -10.67 17.43
C ARG A 229 4.13 -11.01 17.42
N PRO A 230 3.68 -12.27 17.61
CA PRO A 230 2.26 -12.59 17.69
C PRO A 230 1.55 -11.84 18.81
N VAL A 231 2.20 -11.68 19.96
CA VAL A 231 1.64 -10.93 21.10
C VAL A 231 1.49 -9.45 20.75
N TRP A 232 2.53 -8.84 20.16
CA TRP A 232 2.45 -7.47 19.65
C TRP A 232 1.32 -7.27 18.63
N LEU A 233 1.20 -8.17 17.65
CA LEU A 233 0.14 -8.07 16.65
C LEU A 233 -1.26 -8.20 17.27
N ALA A 234 -1.43 -9.11 18.25
CA ALA A 234 -2.68 -9.25 18.98
C ALA A 234 -3.00 -7.98 19.79
N SER A 235 -2.04 -7.45 20.55
CA SER A 235 -2.21 -6.21 21.31
C SER A 235 -2.56 -5.02 20.40
N LEU A 236 -1.84 -4.84 19.29
CA LEU A 236 -2.13 -3.79 18.32
C LEU A 236 -3.52 -3.94 17.69
N THR A 237 -3.96 -5.17 17.46
CA THR A 237 -5.33 -5.45 16.99
C THR A 237 -6.36 -5.02 18.04
N VAL A 238 -6.13 -5.30 19.33
CA VAL A 238 -7.00 -4.85 20.43
C VAL A 238 -7.11 -3.33 20.45
N PHE A 239 -6.01 -2.59 20.27
CA PHE A 239 -6.05 -1.13 20.18
C PHE A 239 -6.71 -0.60 18.89
N LEU A 240 -6.64 -1.36 17.79
CA LEU A 240 -7.21 -0.96 16.50
C LEU A 240 -8.73 -1.19 16.43
N VAL A 241 -9.24 -2.26 17.04
CA VAL A 241 -10.66 -2.64 17.00
C VAL A 241 -11.62 -1.50 17.39
N PRO A 242 -11.39 -0.71 18.46
CA PRO A 242 -12.23 0.44 18.80
C PRO A 242 -12.35 1.45 17.67
N PHE A 243 -11.25 1.75 16.96
CA PHE A 243 -11.28 2.65 15.80
C PHE A 243 -12.10 2.05 14.66
N LEU A 244 -11.93 0.75 14.37
CA LEU A 244 -12.69 0.05 13.34
C LEU A 244 -14.19 0.06 13.63
N ILE A 245 -14.60 -0.15 14.88
CA ILE A 245 -16.02 -0.12 15.28
C ILE A 245 -16.57 1.31 15.18
N ALA A 246 -15.85 2.29 15.72
CA ALA A 246 -16.31 3.67 15.76
C ALA A 246 -16.38 4.34 14.39
N LEU A 247 -15.47 3.98 13.48
CA LEU A 247 -15.28 4.66 12.19
C LEU A 247 -15.71 3.84 10.99
N GLY A 248 -15.68 2.51 11.07
CA GLY A 248 -16.18 1.63 10.02
C GLY A 248 -17.68 1.82 9.74
N ARG A 249 -18.42 2.48 10.64
CA ARG A 249 -19.80 2.93 10.38
C ARG A 249 -19.91 3.93 9.22
N PHE A 250 -18.84 4.71 8.96
CA PHE A 250 -18.81 5.73 7.92
C PHE A 250 -18.37 5.19 6.56
N GLU A 251 -17.69 4.04 6.53
CA GLU A 251 -17.22 3.40 5.29
C GLU A 251 -18.29 2.53 4.62
N ARG A 252 -19.41 2.27 5.30
CA ARG A 252 -20.53 1.55 4.70
C ARG A 252 -21.12 2.41 3.58
N PRO A 253 -21.11 1.97 2.31
CA PRO A 253 -21.84 2.66 1.27
C PRO A 253 -23.28 2.79 1.73
N ARG A 254 -23.80 4.02 1.84
CA ARG A 254 -25.24 4.20 1.98
C ARG A 254 -25.85 3.45 0.81
N SER A 255 -26.65 2.42 1.09
CA SER A 255 -27.35 1.66 0.08
C SER A 255 -28.27 2.64 -0.66
N GLY A 256 -27.75 3.24 -1.74
CA GLY A 256 -28.54 4.01 -2.66
C GLY A 256 -29.60 3.07 -3.19
N ARG A 257 -30.87 3.31 -2.85
CA ARG A 257 -31.99 2.62 -3.47
C ARG A 257 -31.76 2.63 -4.99
N PRO A 258 -31.78 1.48 -5.67
CA PRO A 258 -31.80 1.49 -7.13
C PRO A 258 -33.10 2.18 -7.54
N SER A 259 -33.04 3.45 -7.95
CA SER A 259 -34.15 4.08 -8.66
C SER A 259 -34.16 3.50 -10.07
N ILE A 260 -34.63 2.26 -10.20
CA ILE A 260 -35.03 1.72 -11.50
C ILE A 260 -36.26 2.50 -11.90
N ARG A 261 -36.06 3.66 -12.54
CA ARG A 261 -37.11 4.36 -13.28
C ARG A 261 -37.35 3.52 -14.52
N ARG A 262 -38.27 2.58 -14.40
CA ARG A 262 -38.72 1.67 -15.45
C ARG A 262 -39.51 2.50 -16.48
N ASN A 263 -38.83 3.21 -17.38
CA ASN A 263 -39.45 3.76 -18.58
C ASN A 263 -39.67 2.61 -19.56
N ALA A 264 -40.72 1.82 -19.35
CA ALA A 264 -41.29 0.97 -20.37
C ALA A 264 -42.32 1.80 -21.12
N ALA A 265 -41.93 2.40 -22.25
CA ALA A 265 -42.88 2.78 -23.28
C ALA A 265 -43.01 1.58 -24.24
N PRO A 266 -44.21 1.03 -24.48
CA PRO A 266 -44.38 0.01 -25.48
C PRO A 266 -44.25 0.64 -26.87
N VAL A 267 -43.22 0.23 -27.61
CA VAL A 267 -43.10 0.49 -29.05
C VAL A 267 -44.20 -0.33 -29.73
N ALA A 268 -45.30 0.33 -30.11
CA ALA A 268 -46.30 -0.24 -31.00
C ALA A 268 -45.63 -0.50 -32.35
N ALA A 269 -45.48 -1.78 -32.69
CA ALA A 269 -45.08 -2.20 -34.03
C ALA A 269 -46.23 -1.87 -35.00
N GLN A 270 -46.01 -0.86 -35.85
CA GLN A 270 -46.76 -0.66 -37.08
C GLN A 270 -46.55 -1.90 -37.97
N SER A 271 -47.52 -2.80 -37.95
CA SER A 271 -47.67 -3.86 -38.92
C SER A 271 -48.04 -3.22 -40.26
N LYS A 272 -47.20 -3.49 -41.26
CA LYS A 272 -47.37 -3.13 -42.67
C LYS A 272 -48.72 -3.63 -43.19
N GLU A 273 -49.63 -2.71 -43.40
CA GLU A 273 -50.73 -2.84 -44.36
C GLU A 273 -50.18 -2.30 -45.69
N ASN A 274 -49.85 -3.19 -46.63
CA ASN A 274 -49.69 -2.91 -48.06
C ASN A 274 -49.39 -4.22 -48.81
N HIS A 275 -50.43 -5.03 -49.02
CA HIS A 275 -50.52 -5.90 -50.19
C HIS A 275 -52.01 -6.15 -50.52
N HIS A 276 -52.36 -5.84 -51.77
CA HIS A 276 -53.56 -6.22 -52.53
C HIS A 276 -54.84 -5.37 -52.36
N ALA A 277 -54.98 -4.38 -53.24
CA ALA A 277 -56.06 -4.34 -54.22
C ALA A 277 -55.56 -3.64 -55.51
#